data_AF-A0A0B6Z1D7-F1
#
_entry.id   AF-A0A0B6Z1D7-F1
#
_cell.length_a   1.000
_cell.length_b   1.000
_cell.length_c   1.000
_cell.angle_alpha   90.00
_cell.angle_beta   90.00
_cell.angle_gamma   90.00
#
_symmetry.space_group_name_H-M   'P 1'
#
loop_
_entity.id
_entity.type
_entity.pdbx_description
1 polymer ?
#
loop_
_entity_poly.entity_id
_entity_poly.type
_entity_poly.pdbx_seq_one_letter_code
_entity_poly.pdbx_strand_id
1 'polypeptide(L)'
;EWGTKPEESILMLERELAYLGGMCCSALMKKDIPLPSATMDDVDEDMDVIEAGARVVFENHSSLLEKGFALSHTPTIYQALEGNLPLCWQSNEHSFLKDFVLCTPGTSGGRLARWLQPDSYLDPKQCEIECIQEELKCSWPAVVTVYTKDQYGNLVNV
;
A
#
# COMPACT_ATOMS: atom_id res chain seq x y z
N GLU A 1 -14.46 -12.75 -14.47
CA GLU A 1 -13.02 -13.00 -14.29
C GLU A 1 -12.30 -11.66 -14.13
N TRP A 2 -12.13 -11.17 -12.90
CA TRP A 2 -11.26 -10.02 -12.65
C TRP A 2 -9.85 -10.55 -12.35
N GLY A 3 -9.14 -10.89 -13.42
CA GLY A 3 -7.73 -11.26 -13.35
C GLY A 3 -6.85 -10.08 -13.72
N THR A 4 -6.87 -8.99 -12.95
CA THR A 4 -5.72 -8.08 -12.98
C THR A 4 -4.56 -8.84 -12.35
N LYS A 5 -3.47 -9.00 -13.11
CA LYS A 5 -2.30 -9.72 -12.59
C LYS A 5 -1.85 -9.01 -11.32
N PRO A 6 -1.54 -9.73 -10.23
CA PRO A 6 -1.11 -9.12 -8.97
C PRO A 6 0.04 -8.12 -9.17
N GLU A 7 0.96 -8.43 -10.09
CA GLU A 7 2.09 -7.59 -10.48
C GLU A 7 1.65 -6.23 -11.07
N GLU A 8 0.63 -6.21 -11.93
CA GLU A 8 0.09 -4.97 -12.51
C GLU A 8 -0.58 -4.11 -11.43
N SER A 9 -1.20 -4.74 -10.43
CA SER A 9 -1.88 -4.03 -9.33
C SER A 9 -0.88 -3.39 -8.37
N ILE A 10 0.23 -4.08 -8.06
CA ILE A 10 1.34 -3.54 -7.27
C ILE A 10 1.98 -2.36 -8.00
N LEU A 11 2.27 -2.51 -9.30
CA LEU A 11 2.85 -1.44 -10.11
C LEU A 11 1.97 -0.18 -10.14
N MET A 12 0.64 -0.34 -10.22
CA MET A 12 -0.29 0.79 -10.16
C MET A 12 -0.26 1.49 -8.79
N LEU A 13 -0.20 0.73 -7.70
CA LEU A 13 -0.09 1.30 -6.35
C LEU A 13 1.23 2.06 -6.15
N GLU A 14 2.34 1.50 -6.62
CA GLU A 14 3.64 2.18 -6.63
C GLU A 14 3.58 3.49 -7.42
N ARG A 15 2.89 3.49 -8.57
CA ARG A 15 2.71 4.70 -9.39
C ARG A 15 1.91 5.78 -8.66
N GLU A 16 0.83 5.41 -7.97
CA GLU A 16 0.02 6.36 -7.20
C GLU A 16 0.79 6.93 -6.00
N LEU A 17 1.57 6.10 -5.30
CA LEU A 17 2.45 6.56 -4.22
C LEU A 17 3.53 7.51 -4.72
N ALA A 18 4.17 7.19 -5.85
CA ALA A 18 5.14 8.06 -6.48
C ALA A 18 4.50 9.39 -6.94
N TYR A 19 3.29 9.34 -7.48
CA TYR A 19 2.53 10.53 -7.88
C TYR A 19 2.22 11.44 -6.68
N LEU A 20 1.74 10.88 -5.56
CA LEU A 20 1.52 11.60 -4.30
C LEU A 20 2.82 12.23 -3.77
N GLY A 21 3.93 11.49 -3.78
CA GLY A 21 5.25 12.00 -3.42
C GLY A 21 5.67 13.18 -4.32
N GLY A 22 5.49 13.05 -5.63
CA GLY A 22 5.77 14.11 -6.61
C GLY A 22 4.90 15.36 -6.41
N MET A 23 3.63 15.20 -6.06
CA MET A 23 2.72 16.30 -5.72
C MET A 23 3.18 17.05 -4.47
N CYS A 24 3.64 16.33 -3.44
CA CYS A 24 4.22 16.93 -2.24
C CYS A 24 5.50 17.71 -2.56
N CYS A 25 6.43 17.13 -3.33
CA CYS A 25 7.64 17.82 -3.76
C CYS A 25 7.33 19.06 -4.61
N SER A 26 6.40 18.95 -5.56
CA SER A 26 5.93 20.09 -6.37
C SER A 26 5.34 21.20 -5.51
N ALA A 27 4.59 20.86 -4.46
CA ALA A 27 4.10 21.82 -3.49
C ALA A 27 5.25 22.50 -2.72
N LEU A 28 6.30 21.76 -2.36
CA LEU A 28 7.51 22.28 -1.71
C LEU A 28 8.36 23.17 -2.63
N MET A 29 8.26 23.00 -3.95
CA MET A 29 8.97 23.80 -4.95
C MET A 29 8.19 25.05 -5.41
N LYS A 30 6.97 25.27 -4.89
CA LYS A 30 6.21 26.48 -5.21
C LYS A 30 6.95 27.71 -4.70
N LYS A 31 7.04 28.74 -5.54
CA LYS A 31 7.70 30.03 -5.25
C LYS A 31 7.10 30.79 -4.07
N ASP A 32 5.93 30.37 -3.61
CA ASP A 32 5.24 30.93 -2.45
C ASP A 32 5.82 30.43 -1.11
N ILE A 33 6.78 29.50 -1.15
CA ILE A 33 7.58 29.13 0.01
C ILE A 33 8.77 30.08 0.05
N PRO A 34 8.80 31.05 1.00
CA PRO A 34 9.92 31.96 1.13
C PRO A 34 11.12 31.16 1.62
N LEU A 35 11.97 30.73 0.68
CA LEU A 35 13.32 30.30 0.98
C LEU A 35 14.15 31.55 1.27
N PRO A 36 15.11 31.51 2.22
CA PRO A 36 16.03 32.61 2.44
C PRO A 36 16.67 33.01 1.10
N SER A 37 16.47 34.26 0.67
CA SER A 37 17.02 34.73 -0.59
C SER A 37 18.52 34.95 -0.43
N ALA A 38 19.33 33.97 -0.82
CA ALA A 38 20.76 34.21 -1.01
C ALA A 38 20.94 34.98 -2.33
N THR A 39 21.47 36.20 -2.24
CA THR A 39 21.89 37.03 -3.37
C THR A 39 23.06 36.36 -4.07
N MET A 40 23.02 36.20 -5.39
CA MET A 40 23.99 35.37 -6.14
C MET A 40 25.46 35.80 -6.00
N ASP A 41 25.75 37.02 -5.53
CA ASP A 41 27.10 37.49 -5.24
C ASP A 41 27.63 37.06 -3.85
N ASP A 42 26.73 36.73 -2.89
CA ASP A 42 27.10 36.19 -1.56
C ASP A 42 27.16 34.65 -1.55
N VAL A 43 26.75 34.02 -2.65
CA VAL A 43 26.58 32.55 -2.75
C VAL A 43 27.92 31.84 -2.92
N ASP A 44 28.92 32.42 -3.59
CA ASP A 44 30.21 31.74 -3.84
C ASP A 44 31.07 31.58 -2.58
N GLU A 45 31.07 32.55 -1.64
CA GLU A 45 31.82 32.43 -0.38
C GLU A 45 31.13 31.51 0.63
N ASP A 46 29.80 31.45 0.63
CA ASP A 46 29.02 30.58 1.51
C ASP A 46 28.78 29.18 0.93
N MET A 47 29.00 28.93 -0.37
CA MET A 47 28.69 27.62 -0.97
C MET A 47 29.54 26.50 -0.37
N ASP A 48 30.83 26.73 -0.15
CA ASP A 48 31.73 25.75 0.49
C ASP A 48 31.29 25.46 1.93
N VAL A 49 30.82 26.49 2.64
CA VAL A 49 30.32 26.38 4.03
C VAL A 49 28.98 25.64 4.05
N ILE A 50 28.10 25.94 3.10
CA ILE A 50 26.80 25.28 2.92
C ILE A 50 26.98 23.82 2.52
N GLU A 51 27.90 23.52 1.61
CA GLU A 51 28.23 22.14 1.19
C GLU A 51 28.80 21.35 2.38
N ALA A 52 29.74 21.93 3.13
CA ALA A 52 30.26 21.32 4.34
C ALA A 52 29.17 21.06 5.39
N GLY A 53 28.28 22.04 5.61
CA GLY A 53 27.13 21.91 6.50
C GLY A 53 26.15 20.83 6.04
N ALA A 54 25.81 20.81 4.76
CA ALA A 54 24.93 19.82 4.16
C ALA A 54 25.52 18.41 4.26
N ARG A 55 26.84 18.27 4.07
CA ARG A 55 27.55 16.99 4.24
C ARG A 55 27.48 16.48 5.67
N VAL A 56 27.69 17.34 6.67
CA VAL A 56 27.57 16.96 8.09
C VAL A 56 26.13 16.56 8.44
N VAL A 57 25.14 17.31 7.96
CA VAL A 57 23.72 16.98 8.15
C VAL A 57 23.39 15.65 7.48
N PHE A 58 23.89 15.42 6.26
CA PHE A 58 23.69 14.18 5.54
C PHE A 58 24.35 12.99 6.25
N GLU A 59 25.61 13.09 6.66
CA GLU A 59 26.31 12.03 7.39
C GLU A 59 25.57 11.66 8.70
N ASN A 60 25.01 12.64 9.40
CA ASN A 60 24.30 12.41 10.67
C ASN A 60 22.86 11.93 10.51
N HIS A 61 22.18 12.29 9.40
CA HIS A 61 20.73 12.15 9.28
C HIS A 61 20.24 11.49 7.99
N SER A 62 21.12 11.05 7.08
CA SER A 62 20.74 10.40 5.82
C SER A 62 19.86 9.17 6.02
N SER A 63 20.04 8.43 7.11
CA SER A 63 19.18 7.30 7.49
C SER A 63 17.70 7.66 7.68
N LEU A 64 17.36 8.94 7.90
CA LEU A 64 15.96 9.39 7.93
C LEU A 64 15.30 9.29 6.55
N LEU A 65 16.06 9.42 5.46
CA LEU A 65 15.55 9.24 4.10
C LEU A 65 15.13 7.79 3.81
N GLU A 66 15.63 6.84 4.60
CA GLU A 66 15.28 5.43 4.51
C GLU A 66 13.99 5.10 5.27
N LYS A 67 13.59 5.95 6.24
CA LYS A 67 12.40 5.71 7.06
C LYS A 67 11.13 5.85 6.23
N GLY A 68 10.36 4.77 6.15
CA GLY A 68 9.06 4.73 5.46
C GLY A 68 9.11 4.20 4.03
N PHE A 69 10.28 4.07 3.41
CA PHE A 69 10.44 3.54 2.05
C PHE A 69 11.04 2.12 2.00
N ALA A 70 11.39 1.56 3.17
CA ALA A 70 12.02 0.25 3.30
C ALA A 70 13.15 0.05 2.28
N LEU A 71 14.12 0.96 2.27
CA LEU A 71 15.25 0.92 1.33
C LEU A 71 16.31 -0.08 1.79
N SER A 72 16.99 -0.72 0.83
CA SER A 72 18.15 -1.58 1.09
C SER A 72 19.42 -0.80 1.43
N HIS A 73 19.49 0.47 1.00
CA HIS A 73 20.55 1.42 1.29
C HIS A 73 20.07 2.86 1.05
N THR A 74 20.83 3.84 1.56
CA THR A 74 20.57 5.25 1.30
C THR A 74 20.62 5.54 -0.20
N PRO A 75 19.58 6.13 -0.80
CA PRO A 75 19.52 6.34 -2.23
C PRO A 75 20.51 7.44 -2.66
N THR A 76 21.15 7.23 -3.81
CA THR A 76 21.93 8.28 -4.48
C THR A 76 21.01 9.33 -5.10
N ILE A 77 21.53 10.53 -5.33
CA ILE A 77 20.79 11.64 -5.98
C ILE A 77 20.22 11.19 -7.34
N TYR A 78 21.02 10.50 -8.15
CA TYR A 78 20.58 10.01 -9.46
C TYR A 78 19.46 8.98 -9.35
N GLN A 79 19.57 8.02 -8.44
CA GLN A 79 18.49 7.05 -8.17
C GLN A 79 17.18 7.73 -7.76
N ALA A 80 17.25 8.77 -6.93
CA ALA A 80 16.08 9.53 -6.51
C ALA A 80 15.46 10.33 -7.67
N LEU A 81 16.29 11.01 -8.49
CA LEU A 81 15.83 11.80 -9.63
C LEU A 81 15.22 10.94 -10.75
N GLU A 82 15.77 9.75 -10.97
CA GLU A 82 15.28 8.79 -11.97
C GLU A 82 14.11 7.93 -11.44
N GLY A 83 13.75 8.06 -10.16
CA GLY A 83 12.72 7.24 -9.52
C GLY A 83 13.11 5.77 -9.31
N ASN A 84 14.39 5.43 -9.47
CA ASN A 84 14.91 4.08 -9.29
C ASN A 84 15.40 3.86 -7.85
N LEU A 85 14.47 3.85 -6.91
CA LEU A 85 14.78 3.69 -5.49
C LEU A 85 15.22 2.26 -5.17
N PRO A 86 16.22 2.05 -4.28
CA PRO A 86 16.73 0.74 -3.93
C PRO A 86 15.82 0.02 -2.93
N LEU A 87 14.58 -0.26 -3.32
CA LEU A 87 13.55 -0.87 -2.47
C LEU A 87 14.00 -2.25 -1.95
N CYS A 88 13.80 -2.50 -0.65
CA CYS A 88 14.01 -3.79 -0.03
C CYS A 88 12.74 -4.64 -0.15
N TRP A 89 12.79 -5.62 -1.04
CA TRP A 89 11.71 -6.57 -1.31
C TRP A 89 11.42 -7.55 -0.15
N GLN A 90 12.31 -7.59 0.85
CA GLN A 90 12.18 -8.43 2.07
C GLN A 90 11.73 -7.62 3.29
N SER A 91 11.10 -6.47 3.08
CA SER A 91 10.59 -5.62 4.15
C SER A 91 9.22 -6.06 4.66
N ASN A 92 8.90 -5.64 5.89
CA ASN A 92 7.59 -5.86 6.48
C ASN A 92 6.51 -5.09 5.73
N GLU A 93 6.84 -3.88 5.26
CA GLU A 93 5.99 -3.00 4.48
C GLU A 93 5.64 -3.64 3.14
N HIS A 94 6.64 -4.15 2.41
CA HIS A 94 6.40 -4.85 1.14
C HIS A 94 5.57 -6.13 1.34
N SER A 95 5.88 -6.91 2.38
CA SER A 95 5.09 -8.11 2.73
C SER A 95 3.63 -7.75 3.06
N PHE A 96 3.42 -6.68 3.83
CA PHE A 96 2.10 -6.15 4.13
C PHE A 96 1.34 -5.71 2.87
N LEU A 97 1.99 -4.97 1.97
CA LEU A 97 1.39 -4.50 0.72
C LEU A 97 1.01 -5.67 -0.20
N LYS A 98 1.88 -6.67 -0.32
CA LYS A 98 1.59 -7.90 -1.06
C LYS A 98 0.35 -8.60 -0.49
N ASP A 99 0.29 -8.74 0.83
CA ASP A 99 -0.86 -9.36 1.52
C ASP A 99 -2.14 -8.53 1.42
N PHE A 100 -2.02 -7.21 1.42
CA PHE A 100 -3.12 -6.28 1.21
C PHE A 100 -3.71 -6.41 -0.20
N VAL A 101 -2.87 -6.37 -1.24
CA VAL A 101 -3.30 -6.50 -2.64
C VAL A 101 -3.90 -7.88 -2.92
N LEU A 102 -3.30 -8.94 -2.39
CA LEU A 102 -3.80 -10.32 -2.56
C LEU A 102 -4.98 -10.66 -1.63
N CYS A 103 -5.32 -9.77 -0.71
CA CYS A 103 -6.33 -10.01 0.32
C CYS A 103 -6.06 -11.31 1.10
N THR A 104 -4.78 -11.57 1.44
CA THR A 104 -4.32 -12.83 2.05
C THR A 104 -4.98 -13.06 3.41
N PRO A 105 -5.72 -14.17 3.62
CA PRO A 105 -6.37 -14.47 4.90
C PRO A 105 -5.37 -14.57 6.07
N GLY A 106 -5.75 -14.06 7.25
CA GLY A 106 -4.95 -14.17 8.48
C GLY A 106 -3.84 -13.13 8.64
N THR A 107 -3.55 -12.35 7.60
CA THR A 107 -2.50 -11.31 7.61
C THR A 107 -3.08 -9.94 7.99
N SER A 108 -2.24 -9.02 8.45
CA SER A 108 -2.67 -7.63 8.71
C SER A 108 -3.07 -6.90 7.43
N GLY A 109 -2.34 -7.11 6.34
CA GLY A 109 -2.66 -6.57 5.01
C GLY A 109 -4.02 -7.05 4.52
N GLY A 110 -4.25 -8.36 4.49
CA GLY A 110 -5.53 -8.92 4.05
C GLY A 110 -6.71 -8.55 4.94
N ARG A 111 -6.49 -8.36 6.26
CA ARG A 111 -7.54 -7.82 7.16
C ARG A 111 -7.92 -6.40 6.79
N LEU A 112 -6.95 -5.51 6.57
CA LEU A 112 -7.24 -4.13 6.18
C LEU A 112 -7.92 -4.06 4.81
N ALA A 113 -7.45 -4.86 3.84
CA ALA A 113 -8.06 -4.93 2.51
C ALA A 113 -9.55 -5.31 2.59
N ARG A 114 -9.88 -6.31 3.42
CA ARG A 114 -11.27 -6.71 3.66
C ARG A 114 -12.08 -5.67 4.44
N TRP A 115 -11.45 -4.91 5.34
CA TRP A 115 -12.10 -3.80 6.05
C TRP A 115 -12.43 -2.61 5.14
N LEU A 116 -11.58 -2.34 4.14
CA LEU A 116 -11.79 -1.25 3.18
C LEU A 116 -12.77 -1.60 2.04
N GLN A 117 -13.21 -2.86 1.93
CA GLN A 117 -14.21 -3.20 0.92
C GLN A 117 -15.52 -2.47 1.24
N PRO A 118 -16.10 -1.74 0.27
CA PRO A 118 -17.23 -0.85 0.51
C PRO A 118 -18.49 -1.61 0.94
N ASP A 119 -18.63 -2.86 0.50
CA ASP A 119 -19.79 -3.70 0.79
C ASP A 119 -19.36 -5.09 1.27
N SER A 120 -20.15 -5.66 2.18
CA SER A 120 -20.10 -7.09 2.49
C SER A 120 -20.38 -7.91 1.22
N TYR A 121 -19.67 -9.03 1.03
CA TYR A 121 -19.87 -9.92 -0.12
C TYR A 121 -20.22 -11.33 0.35
N LEU A 122 -21.00 -12.06 -0.44
CA LEU A 122 -21.40 -13.44 -0.14
C LEU A 122 -20.18 -14.38 -0.16
N ASP A 123 -19.95 -15.11 0.94
CA ASP A 123 -18.87 -16.09 1.06
C ASP A 123 -19.43 -17.52 1.10
N PRO A 124 -19.29 -18.31 0.02
CA PRO A 124 -19.77 -19.70 -0.03
C PRO A 124 -19.18 -20.59 1.08
N LYS A 125 -18.00 -20.25 1.64
CA LYS A 125 -17.40 -21.01 2.73
C LYS A 125 -18.07 -20.77 4.08
N GLN A 126 -18.76 -19.64 4.23
CA GLN A 126 -19.52 -19.29 5.43
C GLN A 126 -20.99 -19.73 5.31
N CYS A 127 -21.47 -19.99 4.11
CA CYS A 127 -22.86 -20.41 3.89
C CYS A 127 -23.13 -21.79 4.48
N GLU A 128 -24.34 -21.97 5.01
CA GLU A 128 -24.78 -23.21 5.66
C GLU A 128 -25.97 -23.81 4.92
N ILE A 129 -26.09 -25.13 4.97
CA ILE A 129 -27.22 -25.87 4.41
C ILE A 129 -27.86 -26.66 5.55
N GLU A 130 -29.15 -26.44 5.75
CA GLU A 130 -29.97 -27.19 6.68
C GLU A 130 -30.97 -28.04 5.91
N CYS A 131 -30.98 -29.33 6.22
CA CYS A 131 -31.97 -30.27 5.69
C CYS A 131 -32.37 -31.26 6.77
N ILE A 132 -33.65 -31.61 6.82
CA ILE A 132 -34.16 -32.62 7.74
C ILE A 132 -33.85 -33.99 7.15
N GLN A 133 -32.82 -34.65 7.66
CA GLN A 133 -32.31 -35.89 7.07
C GLN A 133 -33.36 -37.02 7.10
N GLU A 134 -34.25 -37.05 8.09
CA GLU A 134 -35.32 -38.05 8.16
C GLU A 134 -36.41 -37.89 7.09
N GLU A 135 -36.52 -36.69 6.49
CA GLU A 135 -37.47 -36.39 5.42
C GLU A 135 -36.92 -36.71 4.02
N LEU A 136 -35.60 -36.95 3.90
CA LEU A 136 -34.96 -37.32 2.65
C LEU A 136 -35.32 -38.76 2.27
N LYS A 137 -36.28 -38.92 1.36
CA LYS A 137 -36.74 -40.23 0.86
C LYS A 137 -36.69 -40.27 -0.67
N CYS A 138 -36.33 -41.43 -1.21
CA CYS A 138 -36.28 -41.64 -2.65
C CYS A 138 -37.65 -41.41 -3.27
N SER A 139 -37.71 -40.63 -4.35
CA SER A 139 -38.94 -40.28 -5.08
C SER A 139 -39.93 -39.40 -4.31
N TRP A 140 -39.48 -38.72 -3.23
CA TRP A 140 -40.28 -37.74 -2.50
C TRP A 140 -39.67 -36.34 -2.60
N PRO A 141 -40.50 -35.28 -2.70
CA PRO A 141 -40.03 -33.91 -2.56
C PRO A 141 -39.47 -33.67 -1.15
N ALA A 142 -38.39 -32.90 -1.06
CA ALA A 142 -37.81 -32.46 0.20
C ALA A 142 -37.50 -30.96 0.15
N VAL A 143 -37.54 -30.31 1.32
CA VAL A 143 -37.17 -28.89 1.47
C VAL A 143 -35.76 -28.82 2.03
N VAL A 144 -34.92 -27.99 1.40
CA VAL A 144 -33.56 -27.70 1.85
C VAL A 144 -33.46 -26.20 2.04
N THR A 145 -33.02 -25.77 3.22
CA THR A 145 -32.82 -24.36 3.56
C THR A 145 -31.35 -24.02 3.36
N VAL A 146 -31.07 -22.97 2.60
CA VAL A 146 -29.72 -22.45 2.42
C VAL A 146 -29.62 -21.12 3.15
N TYR A 147 -28.71 -21.04 4.12
CA TYR A 147 -28.39 -19.79 4.81
C TYR A 147 -27.20 -19.15 4.11
N THR A 148 -27.48 -18.11 3.32
CA THR A 148 -26.46 -17.31 2.65
C THR A 148 -25.80 -16.35 3.65
N LYS A 149 -24.47 -16.40 3.74
CA LYS A 149 -23.69 -15.58 4.69
C LYS A 149 -22.61 -14.76 4.00
N ASP A 150 -22.29 -13.61 4.57
CA ASP A 150 -21.19 -12.76 4.13
C ASP A 150 -19.83 -13.28 4.64
N GLN A 151 -18.76 -12.57 4.31
CA GLN A 151 -17.40 -12.87 4.76
C GLN A 151 -17.17 -12.79 6.28
N TYR A 152 -18.14 -12.24 7.03
CA TYR A 152 -18.10 -12.11 8.48
C TYR A 152 -19.03 -13.12 9.17
N GLY A 153 -19.74 -13.96 8.41
CA GLY A 153 -20.69 -14.92 8.93
C GLY A 153 -22.06 -14.33 9.26
N ASN A 154 -22.37 -13.11 8.79
CA ASN A 154 -23.70 -12.52 8.93
C ASN A 154 -24.61 -13.03 7.82
N LEU A 155 -25.90 -13.20 8.13
CA LEU A 155 -26.93 -13.55 7.14
C LEU A 155 -27.08 -12.45 6.09
N VAL A 156 -27.07 -12.85 4.82
CA VAL A 156 -27.28 -11.97 3.66
C VAL A 156 -28.54 -12.43 2.94
N ASN A 157 -29.47 -11.52 2.71
CA ASN A 157 -30.61 -11.77 1.82
C ASN A 157 -30.21 -11.45 0.38
N VAL A 158 -30.39 -12.43 -0.50
CA VAL A 158 -30.14 -12.33 -1.95
C VAL A 158 -31.41 -11.89 -2.67
#